data_AF-A0A3B8W2R2-F1
#
_entry.id   AF-A0A3B8W2R2-F1
#
_cell.length_a   1.000
_cell.length_b   1.000
_cell.length_c   1.000
_cell.angle_alpha   90.00
_cell.angle_beta   90.00
_cell.angle_gamma   90.00
#
_symmetry.space_group_name_H-M   'P 1'
#
loop_
_entity.id
_entity.type
_entity.pdbx_description
1 polymer ?
#
loop_
_entity_poly.entity_id
_entity_poly.type
_entity_poly.pdbx_seq_one_letter_code
_entity_poly.pdbx_strand_id
1 'polypeptide(L)' 'MNLTSADILKALGTVHDPDLKKDLVTLNMVRDVVVSTGEVSFTVVLTTPACPLKEMIRQ' A
#
# COMPACT_ATOMS: atom_id res chain seq x y z
N MET A 1 -5.06 -15.85 14.94
CA MET A 1 -3.83 -15.27 14.34
C MET A 1 -3.99 -13.76 14.40
N ASN A 2 -3.15 -13.07 15.15
CA ASN A 2 -3.17 -11.61 15.19
C ASN A 2 -2.43 -11.09 13.96
N LEU A 3 -3.13 -10.34 13.11
CA LEU A 3 -2.52 -9.65 11.98
C LEU A 3 -1.63 -8.54 12.54
N THR A 4 -0.32 -8.60 12.29
CA THR A 4 0.64 -7.61 12.78
C THR A 4 1.02 -6.63 11.70
N SER A 5 1.50 -5.44 12.06
CA SER A 5 2.01 -4.45 11.10
C SER A 5 3.10 -5.02 10.18
N ALA A 6 3.88 -6.00 10.65
CA ALA A 6 4.86 -6.70 9.84
C ALA A 6 4.22 -7.54 8.73
N ASP A 7 3.10 -8.22 9.00
CA ASP A 7 2.32 -8.93 7.98
C ASP A 7 1.74 -7.98 6.95
N ILE A 8 1.24 -6.82 7.39
CA ILE A 8 0.71 -5.77 6.49
C ILE A 8 1.82 -5.22 5.58
N LEU A 9 2.97 -4.86 6.15
CA LEU A 9 4.12 -4.38 5.36
C LEU A 9 4.59 -5.44 4.37
N LYS A 10 4.57 -6.72 4.74
CA LYS A 10 4.87 -7.82 3.82
C LYS A 10 3.87 -7.92 2.68
N ALA A 11 2.58 -7.85 2.99
CA ALA A 11 1.51 -7.90 1.99
C ALA A 11 1.57 -6.70 1.03
N LEU A 12 1.69 -5.48 1.57
CA LEU A 12 1.86 -4.26 0.78
C LEU A 12 3.15 -4.26 -0.03
N GLY A 13 4.21 -4.90 0.48
CA GLY A 13 5.47 -5.11 -0.23
C GLY A 13 5.36 -6.06 -1.42
N THR A 14 4.34 -6.93 -1.50
CA THR A 14 4.08 -7.73 -2.70
C THR A 14 3.38 -6.95 -3.81
N VAL A 15 2.83 -5.78 -3.49
CA VAL A 15 2.21 -4.90 -4.48
C VAL A 15 3.30 -4.05 -5.12
N HIS A 16 3.79 -4.53 -6.26
CA HIS A 16 4.84 -3.88 -7.04
C HIS A 16 4.22 -2.93 -8.07
N ASP A 17 4.75 -1.71 -8.14
CA ASP A 17 4.43 -0.77 -9.19
C ASP A 17 5.16 -1.19 -10.48
N PRO A 18 4.45 -1.51 -11.58
CA PRO A 18 5.07 -1.96 -12.82
C PRO A 18 5.83 -0.86 -13.56
N ASP A 19 5.52 0.41 -13.28
CA ASP A 19 6.13 1.59 -13.89
C ASP A 19 7.49 1.89 -13.22
N LEU A 20 7.50 1.88 -11.89
CA LEU A 20 8.67 2.17 -11.06
C LEU A 20 9.48 0.92 -10.67
N LYS A 21 8.96 -0.28 -10.93
CA LYS A 21 9.52 -1.60 -10.50
C LYS A 21 9.86 -1.67 -9.01
N LYS A 22 9.15 -0.89 -8.19
CA LYS A 22 9.32 -0.81 -6.74
C LYS A 22 7.99 -1.01 -6.05
N ASP A 23 8.03 -1.56 -4.86
CA ASP A 23 6.87 -1.75 -4.01
C ASP A 23 6.35 -0.43 -3.41
N LEU A 24 5.03 -0.37 -3.20
CA LEU A 24 4.32 0.80 -2.63
C LEU A 24 4.91 1.24 -1.28
N VAL A 25 5.43 0.29 -0.50
CA VAL A 25 6.11 0.53 0.77
C VAL A 25 7.46 1.22 0.55
N THR A 26 8.31 0.69 -0.34
CA THR A 26 9.61 1.31 -0.68
C THR A 26 9.45 2.69 -1.33
N LEU A 27 8.38 2.90 -2.09
CA LEU A 27 8.07 4.21 -2.69
C LEU A 27 7.57 5.24 -1.68
N ASN A 28 7.44 4.87 -0.40
CA ASN A 28 6.96 5.75 0.68
C ASN A 28 5.58 6.36 0.35
N MET A 29 4.79 5.62 -0.46
CA MET A 29 3.46 6.01 -0.90
C MET A 29 2.39 5.62 0.12
N VAL A 30 2.68 4.71 1.04
CA VAL A 30 1.76 4.31 2.12
C VAL A 30 2.09 5.09 3.39
N ARG A 31 1.10 5.83 3.91
CA ARG A 31 1.16 6.57 5.17
C ARG A 31 -0.05 6.21 6.05
N ASP A 32 0.04 6.51 7.35
CA ASP A 32 -1.04 6.24 8.30
C ASP A 32 -1.57 4.80 8.23
N VAL A 33 -0.68 3.82 8.33
CA VAL A 33 -1.07 2.40 8.40
C VAL A 33 -1.63 2.11 9.79
N VAL A 34 -2.94 1.94 9.87
CA VAL A 34 -3.69 1.54 11.06
C VAL A 34 -4.09 0.09 10.91
N VAL A 35 -3.61 -0.75 11.82
CA VAL A 35 -3.96 -2.17 11.88
C VAL A 35 -4.88 -2.38 13.07
N SER A 36 -6.11 -2.75 12.79
CA SER A 36 -7.13 -3.11 13.79
C SER A 36 -7.47 -4.60 13.69
N THR A 37 -8.22 -5.10 14.66
CA THR A 37 -8.58 -6.52 14.74
C THR A 37 -9.50 -6.93 13.59
N GLY A 38 -8.90 -7.35 12.47
CA GLY A 38 -9.60 -7.77 11.26
C GLY A 38 -9.76 -6.68 10.18
N GLU A 39 -9.28 -5.46 10.42
CA GLU A 39 -9.34 -4.37 9.44
C GLU A 39 -8.01 -3.65 9.34
N VAL A 40 -7.66 -3.25 8.13
CA VAL A 40 -6.41 -2.55 7.82
C VAL A 40 -6.78 -1.30 7.04
N SER A 41 -6.43 -0.15 7.58
CA SER A 41 -6.63 1.15 6.94
C SER A 41 -5.27 1.78 6.68
N PHE A 42 -5.05 2.28 5.47
CA PHE A 42 -3.83 3.00 5.14
C PHE A 42 -4.13 4.08 4.10
N THR A 43 -3.36 5.15 4.16
CA THR A 43 -3.46 6.28 3.22
C THR A 43 -2.42 6.13 2.12
N VAL A 44 -2.86 5.97 0.88
CA VAL A 44 -1.97 5.98 -0.29
C VAL A 44 -1.85 7.41 -0.81
N VAL A 45 -0.66 7.98 -0.71
CA VAL A 45 -0.32 9.29 -1.27
C VAL A 45 0.32 9.08 -2.64
N LEU A 46 -0.45 9.37 -3.69
CA LEU A 46 0.04 9.37 -5.06
C LEU A 46 0.89 10.64 -5.25
N THR A 47 2.20 10.49 -5.43
CA THR A 47 3.15 11.60 -5.63
C THR A 47 3.00 12.32 -6.97
N THR A 48 1.97 12.00 -7.74
CA THR A 48 1.54 12.67 -8.96
C THR A 48 0.01 12.73 -9.01
N PRO A 49 -0.61 13.92 -9.16
CA PRO A 49 -2.07 14.07 -9.15
C PRO A 49 -2.80 13.41 -10.35
N ALA A 50 -2.06 12.87 -11.31
CA ALA A 50 -2.57 12.36 -12.58
C ALA A 50 -2.11 10.92 -12.93
N CYS A 51 -1.74 10.09 -11.94
CA CYS A 51 -1.37 8.70 -12.22
C CYS A 51 -2.61 7.80 -12.35
N PRO A 52 -2.76 7.03 -13.46
CA PRO A 52 -3.91 6.16 -13.74
C PRO A 52 -4.03 4.93 -12.81
N LEU A 53 -3.04 4.70 -11.95
CA LEU A 53 -2.95 3.55 -11.05
C LEU A 53 -4.01 3.53 -9.94
N LYS A 54 -4.63 4.68 -9.61
CA LYS A 54 -5.72 4.76 -8.62
C LYS A 54 -6.93 3.89 -9.00
N GLU A 55 -7.17 3.70 -10.30
CA GLU A 55 -8.26 2.85 -10.80
C GLU A 55 -7.91 1.36 -10.73
N MET A 56 -6.63 0.99 -10.94
CA MET A 56 -6.21 -0.42 -10.95
C MET A 56 -6.20 -1.07 -9.56
N ILE A 57 -5.95 -0.29 -8.50
CA ILE A 57 -5.95 -0.78 -7.10
C ILE A 57 -7.38 -1.00 -6.58
N ARG A 58 -8.40 -0.52 -7.31
CA ARG A 58 -9.80 -0.60 -6.89
C ARG A 58 -10.50 -1.89 -7.33
N GLN A 59 -9.83 -2.76 -8.09
CA GLN A 59 -10.33 -4.07 -8.51
C GLN A 59 -9.81 -5.21 -7.63
#